data_AF-A0A1B9YPH9-F1
#
_entry.id   AF-A0A1B9YPH9-F1
#
_cell.length_a   1.000
_cell.length_b   1.000
_cell.length_c   1.000
_cell.angle_alpha   90.00
_cell.angle_beta   90.00
_cell.angle_gamma   90.00
#
_symmetry.space_group_name_H-M   'P 1'
#
loop_
_entity.id
_entity.type
_entity.pdbx_description
1 polymer ?
#
loop_
_entity_poly.entity_id
_entity_poly.type
_entity_poly.pdbx_seq_one_letter_code
_entity_poly.pdbx_strand_id
1 'polypeptide(L)'
;MTEYIVRFLVGGTVVSTFAMLGDVLRPKSFAGLFGAAPSVALATLGIAVYAQGAGYAAVQSRSMMAGAIALAVYSVVVCHLLVRVRLRALPATILSLAAWLPVAFLLLSIAGAQT
;
A
#
# COMPACT_ATOMS: atom_id res chain seq x y z
N MET A 1 -20.62 -9.30 -9.83
CA MET A 1 -21.13 -9.20 -8.45
C MET A 1 -20.43 -10.18 -7.51
N THR A 2 -20.40 -11.47 -7.83
CA THR A 2 -19.74 -12.52 -7.01
C THR A 2 -18.28 -12.21 -6.69
N GLU A 3 -17.50 -11.71 -7.65
CA GLU A 3 -16.09 -11.36 -7.43
C GLU A 3 -15.90 -10.27 -6.35
N TYR A 4 -16.74 -9.24 -6.34
CA TYR A 4 -16.68 -8.18 -5.33
C TYR A 4 -17.03 -8.70 -3.93
N ILE A 5 -17.99 -9.61 -3.84
CA ILE A 5 -18.37 -10.26 -2.58
C ILE A 5 -17.21 -11.12 -2.06
N VAL A 6 -16.54 -11.88 -2.94
CA VAL A 6 -15.37 -12.69 -2.57
C VAL A 6 -14.21 -11.79 -2.13
N ARG A 7 -13.92 -10.70 -2.82
CA ARG A 7 -12.89 -9.72 -2.42
C ARG A 7 -13.20 -9.07 -1.08
N PHE A 8 -14.47 -8.74 -0.85
CA PHE A 8 -14.93 -8.19 0.42
C PHE A 8 -14.76 -9.18 1.57
N LEU A 9 -15.21 -10.44 1.40
CA LEU A 9 -15.11 -11.45 2.45
C LEU A 9 -13.67 -11.89 2.71
N VAL A 10 -12.91 -12.22 1.66
CA VAL A 10 -11.50 -12.65 1.80
C VAL A 10 -10.64 -11.49 2.29
N GLY A 11 -10.77 -10.30 1.69
CA GLY A 11 -10.05 -9.11 2.12
C GLY A 11 -10.41 -8.71 3.54
N GLY A 12 -11.70 -8.68 3.87
CA GLY A 12 -12.21 -8.31 5.19
C GLY A 12 -11.78 -9.27 6.29
N THR A 13 -11.89 -10.59 6.06
CA THR A 13 -11.45 -11.60 7.04
C THR A 13 -9.95 -11.51 7.32
N VAL A 14 -9.13 -11.33 6.28
CA VAL A 14 -7.67 -11.16 6.45
C VAL A 14 -7.35 -9.86 7.18
N VAL A 15 -8.02 -8.75 6.87
CA VAL A 15 -7.86 -7.46 7.58
C VAL A 15 -8.22 -7.60 9.06
N SER A 16 -9.36 -8.24 9.39
CA SER A 16 -9.76 -8.48 10.77
C SER A 16 -8.76 -9.36 11.52
N THR A 17 -8.23 -10.39 10.85
CA THR A 17 -7.22 -11.28 11.42
C THR A 17 -5.93 -10.53 11.73
N PHE A 18 -5.43 -9.71 10.80
CA PHE A 18 -4.24 -8.89 11.04
C PHE A 18 -4.45 -7.79 12.07
N ALA A 19 -5.65 -7.21 12.16
CA ALA A 19 -5.98 -6.27 13.23
C ALA A 19 -5.94 -6.94 14.61
N MET A 20 -6.53 -8.13 14.75
CA MET A 20 -6.46 -8.92 15.98
C MET A 20 -5.02 -9.33 16.34
N LEU A 21 -4.26 -9.86 15.39
CA LEU A 21 -2.85 -10.20 15.57
C LEU A 21 -2.02 -8.97 15.98
N GLY A 22 -2.25 -7.84 15.32
CA GLY A 22 -1.58 -6.58 15.62
C GLY A 22 -1.84 -6.08 17.05
N ASP A 23 -3.06 -6.27 17.57
CA ASP A 23 -3.43 -5.84 18.92
C ASP A 23 -2.91 -6.80 20.02
N VAL A 24 -2.84 -8.09 19.71
CA VAL A 24 -2.34 -9.13 20.64
C VAL A 24 -0.81 -9.14 20.73
N LEU A 25 -0.10 -8.85 19.64
CA LEU A 25 1.36 -8.91 19.59
C LEU A 25 2.01 -7.68 20.27
N ARG A 26 2.93 -7.94 21.21
CA ARG A 26 3.83 -6.92 21.76
C ARG A 26 5.24 -7.06 21.15
N PRO A 27 5.92 -5.96 20.82
CA PRO A 27 5.58 -4.53 21.01
C PRO A 27 4.47 -4.00 20.09
N LYS A 28 3.78 -2.93 20.55
CA LYS A 28 2.66 -2.24 19.86
C LYS A 28 3.00 -1.66 18.48
N SER A 29 4.29 -1.62 18.13
CA SER A 29 4.75 -1.25 16.78
C SER A 29 4.30 -2.26 15.71
N PHE A 30 4.11 -3.54 16.09
CA PHE A 30 3.59 -4.56 15.17
C PHE A 30 2.15 -4.29 14.74
N ALA A 31 1.32 -3.67 15.58
CA ALA A 31 -0.03 -3.24 15.19
C ALA A 31 -0.02 -2.30 13.98
N GLY A 32 0.96 -1.40 13.90
CA GLY A 32 1.15 -0.52 12.75
C GLY A 32 1.57 -1.27 11.49
N LEU A 33 2.46 -2.26 11.62
CA LEU A 33 2.93 -3.09 10.50
C LEU A 33 1.80 -3.97 9.93
N PHE A 34 1.03 -4.63 10.80
CA PHE A 34 -0.10 -5.47 10.40
C PHE A 34 -1.30 -4.65 9.91
N GLY A 35 -1.53 -3.47 10.49
CA GLY A 35 -2.55 -2.53 10.00
C GLY A 35 -2.22 -1.94 8.62
N ALA A 36 -0.94 -1.80 8.29
CA ALA A 36 -0.49 -1.39 6.96
C ALA A 36 -0.38 -2.54 5.95
N ALA A 37 -0.63 -3.79 6.37
CA ALA A 37 -0.47 -4.96 5.51
C ALA A 37 -1.46 -4.91 4.32
N PRO A 38 -1.00 -5.11 3.07
CA PRO A 38 -1.79 -4.94 1.86
C PRO A 38 -2.70 -6.16 1.59
N SER A 39 -3.52 -6.52 2.58
CA SER A 39 -4.38 -7.71 2.63
C SER A 39 -5.37 -7.80 1.46
N VAL A 40 -5.99 -6.66 1.13
CA VAL A 40 -6.93 -6.55 0.01
C VAL A 40 -6.22 -6.68 -1.34
N ALA A 41 -4.95 -6.25 -1.41
CA ALA A 41 -4.13 -6.41 -2.62
C ALA A 41 -3.76 -7.88 -2.85
N LEU A 42 -3.42 -8.63 -1.79
CA LEU A 42 -3.18 -10.08 -1.88
C LEU A 42 -4.42 -10.84 -2.37
N ALA A 43 -5.60 -10.55 -1.81
CA ALA A 43 -6.86 -11.13 -2.27
C ALA A 43 -7.15 -10.79 -3.75
N THR A 44 -6.89 -9.54 -4.14
CA THR A 44 -7.03 -9.08 -5.53
C THR A 44 -6.09 -9.82 -6.48
N LEU A 45 -4.80 -9.96 -6.13
CA LEU A 45 -3.83 -10.67 -6.95
C LEU A 45 -4.17 -12.16 -7.08
N GLY A 46 -4.63 -12.81 -6.00
CA GLY A 46 -5.06 -14.20 -6.05
C GLY A 46 -6.22 -14.42 -7.02
N ILE A 47 -7.21 -13.52 -7.01
CA ILE A 47 -8.31 -13.53 -7.98
C ILE A 47 -7.81 -13.22 -9.39
N ALA A 48 -6.89 -12.26 -9.54
CA ALA A 48 -6.33 -11.89 -10.83
C ALA A 48 -5.58 -13.06 -11.50
N VAL A 49 -4.83 -13.84 -10.72
CA VAL A 49 -4.17 -15.06 -11.20
C VAL A 49 -5.20 -16.10 -11.64
N TYR A 50 -6.27 -16.28 -10.85
CA TYR A 50 -7.29 -17.28 -11.14
C TYR A 50 -8.16 -16.92 -12.36
N ALA A 51 -8.55 -15.65 -12.50
CA ALA A 51 -9.51 -15.21 -13.51
C ALA A 51 -8.86 -14.75 -14.83
N GLN A 52 -7.68 -14.14 -14.79
CA GLN A 52 -7.00 -13.59 -15.97
C GLN A 52 -5.62 -14.20 -16.24
N GLY A 53 -5.16 -15.14 -15.40
CA GLY A 53 -3.89 -15.84 -15.56
C GLY A 53 -2.68 -15.05 -15.04
N ALA A 54 -1.53 -15.73 -15.01
CA ALA A 54 -0.30 -15.23 -14.40
C ALA A 54 0.27 -13.97 -15.08
N GLY A 55 0.08 -13.82 -16.40
CA GLY A 55 0.56 -12.65 -17.14
C GLY A 55 -0.10 -11.34 -16.70
N TYR A 56 -1.43 -11.36 -16.52
CA TYR A 56 -2.17 -10.20 -16.04
C TYR A 56 -1.82 -9.85 -14.58
N ALA A 57 -1.67 -10.88 -13.73
CA ALA A 57 -1.23 -10.69 -12.35
C ALA A 57 0.18 -10.09 -12.25
N ALA A 58 1.10 -10.47 -13.15
CA ALA A 58 2.46 -9.91 -13.18
C ALA A 58 2.48 -8.42 -13.55
N VAL A 59 1.59 -7.97 -14.45
CA VAL A 59 1.45 -6.55 -14.78
C VAL A 59 0.88 -5.78 -13.59
N GLN A 60 -0.16 -6.31 -12.95
CA GLN A 60 -0.74 -5.72 -11.73
C GLN A 60 0.27 -5.66 -10.56
N SER A 61 1.10 -6.69 -10.38
CA SER A 61 2.11 -6.67 -9.31
C SER A 61 3.19 -5.61 -9.56
N ARG A 62 3.58 -5.36 -10.82
CA ARG A 62 4.54 -4.30 -11.16
C ARG A 62 4.02 -2.91 -10.81
N SER A 63 2.75 -2.63 -11.09
CA SER A 63 2.14 -1.34 -10.73
C SER A 63 1.97 -1.20 -9.21
N MET A 64 1.64 -2.28 -8.50
CA MET A 64 1.63 -2.30 -7.04
C MET A 64 3.02 -2.02 -6.43
N MET A 65 4.10 -2.58 -7.00
CA MET A 65 5.47 -2.29 -6.57
C MET A 65 5.84 -0.82 -6.77
N ALA A 66 5.48 -0.23 -7.92
CA ALA A 66 5.69 1.19 -8.17
C ALA A 66 4.96 2.07 -7.13
N GLY A 67 3.71 1.73 -6.81
CA GLY A 67 2.94 2.40 -5.75
C GLY A 67 3.58 2.27 -4.36
N ALA A 68 4.11 1.10 -4.03
CA ALA A 68 4.82 0.85 -2.77
C ALA A 68 6.09 1.70 -2.64
N ILE A 69 6.88 1.83 -3.73
CA ILE A 69 8.07 2.69 -3.75
C ILE A 69 7.67 4.16 -3.54
N ALA A 70 6.62 4.63 -4.22
CA ALA A 70 6.13 5.99 -4.02
C ALA A 70 5.71 6.22 -2.56
N LEU A 71 4.94 5.31 -1.96
CA LEU A 71 4.53 5.40 -0.55
C LEU A 71 5.71 5.38 0.42
N ALA A 72 6.75 4.60 0.13
CA ALA A 72 7.97 4.57 0.93
C ALA A 72 8.67 5.94 0.90
N VAL A 73 8.78 6.58 -0.27
CA VAL A 73 9.34 7.93 -0.40
C VAL A 73 8.52 8.94 0.41
N TYR A 74 7.19 8.92 0.29
CA TYR A 74 6.32 9.78 1.11
C TYR A 74 6.59 9.59 2.61
N SER A 75 6.65 8.33 3.06
CA SER A 75 6.85 7.99 4.47
C SER A 75 8.20 8.49 4.99
N VAL A 76 9.27 8.35 4.19
CA VAL A 76 10.60 8.87 4.52
C VAL A 76 10.59 10.39 4.62
N VAL A 77 9.96 11.08 3.66
CA VAL A 77 9.88 12.54 3.64
C VAL A 77 9.09 13.06 4.85
N VAL A 78 7.91 12.48 5.15
CA VAL A 78 7.12 12.82 6.35
C VAL A 78 7.95 12.63 7.61
N CYS A 79 8.62 11.48 7.74
CA CYS A 79 9.43 11.16 8.91
C CYS A 79 10.60 12.16 9.06
N HIS A 80 11.24 12.53 7.96
CA HIS A 80 12.31 13.53 7.95
C HIS A 80 11.81 14.92 8.37
N LEU A 81 10.67 15.39 7.83
CA LEU A 81 10.09 16.69 8.19
C LEU A 81 9.66 16.74 9.66
N LEU A 82 9.08 15.66 10.19
CA LEU A 82 8.64 15.57 11.58
C LEU A 82 9.82 15.48 12.57
N VAL A 83 10.81 14.64 12.29
CA VAL A 83 11.89 14.35 13.24
C VAL A 83 13.04 15.37 13.14
N ARG A 84 13.42 15.78 11.92
CA ARG A 84 14.56 16.68 11.71
C ARG A 84 14.15 18.15 11.71
N VAL A 85 13.08 18.50 11.01
CA VAL A 85 12.62 19.90 10.86
C VAL A 85 11.65 20.30 11.98
N ARG A 86 11.14 19.32 12.76
CA ARG A 86 10.16 19.52 13.85
C ARG A 86 8.92 20.31 13.43
N LEU A 87 8.50 20.14 12.18
CA LEU A 87 7.26 20.73 11.70
C LEU A 87 6.05 20.10 12.40
N ARG A 88 4.98 20.87 12.50
CA ARG A 88 3.69 20.33 12.94
C ARG A 88 3.19 19.28 11.93
N ALA A 89 2.38 18.33 12.39
CA ALA A 89 1.93 17.21 11.57
C ALA A 89 1.21 17.64 10.28
N LEU A 90 0.35 18.66 10.35
CA LEU A 90 -0.41 19.19 9.22
C LEU A 90 0.48 19.68 8.06
N PRO A 91 1.42 20.63 8.25
CA PRO A 91 2.29 21.08 7.17
C PRO A 91 3.24 19.97 6.70
N ALA A 92 3.70 19.08 7.58
CA ALA A 92 4.57 17.98 7.20
C ALA A 92 3.90 17.00 6.24
N THR A 93 2.63 16.63 6.48
CA THR A 93 1.88 15.71 5.61
C THR A 93 1.50 16.36 4.28
N ILE A 94 1.11 17.64 4.28
CA ILE A 94 0.77 18.40 3.05
C ILE A 94 1.99 18.54 2.13
N LEU A 95 3.14 18.97 2.67
CA LEU A 95 4.38 19.09 1.88
C LEU A 95 4.85 17.74 1.34
N SER A 96 4.73 16.69 2.14
CA SER A 96 5.08 15.35 1.70
C SER A 96 4.13 14.85 0.60
N LEU A 97 2.86 15.24 0.63
CA LEU A 97 1.88 14.93 -0.43
C LEU A 97 2.27 15.60 -1.75
N ALA A 98 2.70 16.87 -1.68
CA ALA A 98 3.21 17.60 -2.82
C ALA A 98 4.50 16.98 -3.39
N ALA A 99 5.36 16.40 -2.55
CA ALA A 99 6.55 15.66 -2.98
C ALA A 99 6.23 14.27 -3.55
N TRP A 100 5.18 13.62 -3.04
CA TRP A 100 4.75 12.29 -3.48
C TRP A 100 4.14 12.30 -4.87
N LEU A 101 3.31 13.29 -5.21
CA LEU A 101 2.68 13.41 -6.52
C LEU A 101 3.68 13.29 -7.69
N PRO A 102 4.75 14.09 -7.78
CA PRO A 102 5.71 13.99 -8.87
C PRO A 102 6.42 12.63 -8.92
N VAL A 103 6.74 12.04 -7.76
CA VAL A 103 7.36 10.71 -7.70
C VAL A 103 6.40 9.62 -8.19
N ALA A 104 5.13 9.69 -7.79
CA ALA A 104 4.09 8.77 -8.24
C ALA A 104 3.85 8.90 -9.75
N PHE A 105 3.75 10.12 -10.27
CA PHE A 105 3.59 10.36 -11.71
C PHE A 105 4.80 9.86 -12.52
N LEU A 106 6.02 10.08 -12.03
CA LEU A 106 7.24 9.60 -12.68
C LEU A 106 7.31 8.07 -12.70
N LEU A 107 7.03 7.42 -11.57
CA LEU A 107 7.03 5.96 -11.49
C LEU A 107 5.90 5.35 -12.33
N LEU A 108 4.73 6.01 -12.39
CA LEU A 108 3.63 5.61 -13.25
C LEU A 108 3.96 5.77 -14.73
N SER A 109 4.63 6.86 -15.13
CA SER A 109 5.04 7.04 -16.53
C SER A 109 6.08 6.02 -16.96
N ILE A 110 7.01 5.67 -16.07
CA ILE A 110 8.00 4.61 -16.31
C ILE A 110 7.33 3.23 -16.36
N ALA A 111 6.41 2.94 -15.44
CA ALA A 111 5.71 1.65 -15.38
C ALA A 111 4.70 1.48 -16.53
N GLY A 112 4.04 2.56 -16.96
CA GLY A 112 3.10 2.59 -18.09
C GLY A 112 3.79 2.60 -19.45
N ALA A 113 5.06 3.01 -19.55
CA ALA A 113 5.84 2.87 -20.77
C ALA A 113 6.32 1.42 -21.02
N GLN A 114 6.12 0.52 -20.06
CA GLN A 114 6.58 -0.89 -20.10
C GLN A 114 5.45 -1.89 -20.37
N THR A 115 4.24 -1.41 -20.68
CA THR A 115 3.05 -2.20 -21.08
C THR A 115 2.76 -2.03 -22.55
#